data_AF-A0A440IBA3-F1
#
_entry.id   AF-A0A440IBA3-F1
#
_cell.length_a   1.000
_cell.length_b   1.000
_cell.length_c   1.000
_cell.angle_alpha   90.00
_cell.angle_beta   90.00
_cell.angle_gamma   90.00
#
_symmetry.space_group_name_H-M   'P 1'
#
loop_
_entity.id
_entity.type
_entity.pdbx_description
1 polymer ?
#
loop_
_entity_poly.entity_id
_entity_poly.type
_entity_poly.pdbx_seq_one_letter_code
_entity_poly.pdbx_strand_id
1 'polypeptide(L)'
;MDQTSDTREWGESDGLQFFGRHLVAICVTYRLVSSSKEEALSFAAYNGTLIDIAGSTCFVTAGHVLADLKDKLADDRIEVIDVVLADTFAQGRVTDKPVPFDVRNEPFYIVDDDEQGLDFGAIPLRPYYTNLLAKNGTVALDEERWIHQHRVRFDGYAMLGLPQEFTSPAIDVSGNGAVSPTMFRVLRHETLPPGTRQTTYPRFVGEIDDGLQISSVV
;
A
#
# COMPACT_ATOMS: atom_id res chain seq x y z
N MET A 1 -9.35 -39.89 -17.28
CA MET A 1 -10.03 -38.97 -16.34
C MET A 1 -9.37 -39.18 -15.00
N ASP A 2 -8.52 -38.25 -14.61
CA ASP A 2 -8.16 -38.07 -13.20
C ASP A 2 -7.82 -36.59 -13.05
N GLN A 3 -8.83 -35.81 -12.66
CA GLN A 3 -8.67 -34.42 -12.23
C GLN A 3 -8.71 -34.46 -10.71
N THR A 4 -7.58 -34.71 -10.08
CA THR A 4 -7.40 -34.35 -8.68
C THR A 4 -7.24 -32.83 -8.63
N SER A 5 -8.35 -32.13 -8.35
CA SER A 5 -8.31 -30.73 -7.98
C SER A 5 -7.57 -30.63 -6.65
N ASP A 6 -6.31 -30.25 -6.72
CA ASP A 6 -5.45 -30.03 -5.57
C ASP A 6 -5.83 -28.67 -4.96
N THR A 7 -6.99 -28.61 -4.32
CA THR A 7 -7.45 -27.42 -3.59
C THR A 7 -6.65 -27.36 -2.30
N ARG A 8 -5.44 -26.80 -2.38
CA ARG A 8 -4.58 -26.57 -1.22
C ARG A 8 -5.27 -25.54 -0.33
N GLU A 9 -5.72 -25.96 0.85
CA GLU A 9 -6.16 -25.02 1.88
C GLU A 9 -4.94 -24.21 2.31
N TRP A 10 -5.00 -22.90 2.09
CA TRP A 10 -3.94 -21.97 2.51
C TRP A 10 -4.15 -21.67 4.00
N GLY A 11 -3.11 -21.81 4.81
CA GLY A 11 -3.12 -21.20 6.15
C GLY A 11 -3.14 -19.67 6.02
N GLU A 12 -3.67 -18.95 7.01
CA GLU A 12 -3.69 -17.47 7.03
C GLU A 12 -2.30 -16.87 6.76
N SER A 13 -1.23 -17.52 7.26
CA SER A 13 0.16 -17.12 7.01
C SER A 13 0.60 -17.31 5.55
N ASP A 14 0.14 -18.36 4.87
CA ASP A 14 0.54 -18.65 3.48
C ASP A 14 -0.11 -17.65 2.52
N GLY A 15 -1.39 -17.29 2.77
CA GLY A 15 -2.11 -16.28 1.99
C GLY A 15 -1.44 -14.92 2.10
N LEU A 16 -1.15 -14.47 3.33
CA LEU A 16 -0.44 -13.22 3.58
C LEU A 16 0.92 -13.18 2.88
N GLN A 17 1.71 -14.25 2.97
CA GLN A 17 3.03 -14.33 2.33
C GLN A 17 2.94 -14.30 0.80
N PHE A 18 1.95 -14.96 0.22
CA PHE A 18 1.75 -14.97 -1.23
C PHE A 18 1.32 -13.61 -1.76
N PHE A 19 0.31 -12.99 -1.14
CA PHE A 19 -0.19 -11.69 -1.58
C PHE A 19 0.72 -10.53 -1.18
N GLY A 20 1.59 -10.70 -0.18
CA GLY A 20 2.60 -9.72 0.22
C GLY A 20 3.51 -9.25 -0.92
N ARG A 21 3.69 -10.06 -1.96
CA ARG A 21 4.41 -9.66 -3.19
C ARG A 21 3.75 -8.52 -3.99
N HIS A 22 2.50 -8.19 -3.70
CA HIS A 22 1.77 -7.10 -4.33
C HIS A 22 1.70 -5.85 -3.42
N LEU A 23 2.26 -5.92 -2.22
CA LEU A 23 2.33 -4.80 -1.29
C LEU A 23 3.70 -4.13 -1.40
N VAL A 24 3.70 -2.81 -1.51
CA VAL A 24 4.88 -1.96 -1.43
C VAL A 24 4.55 -0.82 -0.48
N ALA A 25 5.55 -0.28 0.22
CA ALA A 25 5.36 0.90 1.06
C ALA A 25 6.38 1.99 0.71
N ILE A 26 5.94 3.24 0.69
CA ILE A 26 6.83 4.40 0.78
C ILE A 26 7.02 4.67 2.27
N CYS A 27 8.24 4.48 2.77
CA CYS A 27 8.58 4.77 4.15
C CYS A 27 9.38 6.07 4.23
N VAL A 28 8.98 6.98 5.12
CA VAL A 28 9.59 8.29 5.31
C VAL A 28 10.16 8.37 6.73
N THR A 29 11.46 8.61 6.83
CA THR A 29 12.13 8.93 8.08
C THR A 29 12.39 10.42 8.14
N TYR A 30 11.98 11.08 9.22
CA TYR A 30 12.03 12.53 9.32
C TYR A 30 12.19 13.02 10.76
N ARG A 31 12.44 14.31 10.94
CA ARG A 31 12.33 14.99 12.24
C ARG A 31 11.71 16.36 12.08
N LEU A 32 11.18 16.91 13.18
CA LEU A 32 10.81 18.32 13.21
C LEU A 32 12.07 19.18 13.29
N VAL A 33 12.10 20.29 12.58
CA VAL A 33 13.23 21.25 12.60
C VAL A 33 13.43 21.84 14.00
N SER A 34 12.36 21.92 14.80
CA SER A 34 12.40 22.38 16.20
C SER A 34 12.90 21.33 17.19
N SER A 35 13.00 20.05 16.80
CA SER A 35 13.42 18.97 17.68
C SER A 35 14.93 18.96 17.90
N SER A 36 15.35 18.46 19.06
CA SER A 36 16.78 18.18 19.30
C SER A 36 17.29 17.11 18.34
N LYS A 37 18.57 17.19 17.94
CA LYS A 37 19.22 16.11 17.18
C LYS A 37 19.34 14.80 17.95
N GLU A 38 19.16 14.84 19.27
CA GLU A 38 19.18 13.67 20.15
C GLU A 38 17.81 12.98 20.26
N GLU A 39 16.73 13.60 19.76
CA GLU A 39 15.41 12.96 19.70
C GLU A 39 15.39 11.86 18.63
N ALA A 40 14.61 10.80 18.87
CA ALA A 40 14.40 9.74 17.89
C ALA A 40 13.76 10.30 16.61
N LEU A 41 14.22 9.84 15.45
CA LEU A 41 13.62 10.24 14.17
C LEU A 41 12.23 9.61 14.06
N SER A 42 11.27 10.42 13.64
CA SER A 42 9.91 9.98 13.35
C SER A 42 9.89 9.12 12.09
N PHE A 43 8.91 8.21 12.03
CA PHE A 43 8.72 7.28 10.93
C PHE A 43 7.26 7.29 10.50
N ALA A 44 7.05 7.27 9.19
CA ALA A 44 5.74 7.08 8.57
C ALA A 44 5.85 6.08 7.42
N ALA A 45 4.81 5.28 7.20
CA ALA A 45 4.72 4.36 6.08
C ALA A 45 3.39 4.57 5.35
N TYR A 46 3.45 4.52 4.03
CA TYR A 46 2.32 4.69 3.13
C TYR A 46 2.28 3.47 2.22
N ASN A 47 1.27 2.63 2.35
CA ASN A 47 1.13 1.44 1.54
C ASN A 47 0.68 1.77 0.12
N GLY A 48 0.89 0.81 -0.76
CA GLY A 48 0.35 0.81 -2.09
C GLY A 48 0.64 -0.50 -2.80
N THR A 49 0.24 -0.57 -4.05
CA THR A 49 0.52 -1.69 -4.94
C THR A 49 1.14 -1.19 -6.23
N LEU A 50 1.82 -2.08 -6.96
CA LEU A 50 2.32 -1.75 -8.28
C LEU A 50 1.30 -2.15 -9.34
N ILE A 51 0.98 -1.25 -10.25
CA ILE A 51 0.05 -1.50 -11.36
C ILE A 51 0.72 -1.04 -12.66
N ASP A 52 0.62 -1.86 -13.70
CA ASP A 52 1.03 -1.45 -15.05
C ASP A 52 -0.12 -0.68 -15.72
N ILE A 53 0.19 0.53 -16.20
CA ILE A 53 -0.74 1.44 -16.86
C ILE A 53 -0.04 1.98 -18.11
N ALA A 54 -0.57 1.67 -19.30
CA ALA A 54 -0.06 2.15 -20.58
C ALA A 54 1.46 1.92 -20.76
N GLY A 55 1.95 0.75 -20.32
CA GLY A 55 3.36 0.36 -20.40
C GLY A 55 4.29 0.99 -19.36
N SER A 56 3.76 1.67 -18.35
CA SER A 56 4.50 2.18 -17.20
C SER A 56 4.03 1.51 -15.91
N THR A 57 4.96 1.06 -15.07
CA THR A 57 4.63 0.56 -13.73
C THR A 57 4.51 1.73 -12.75
N CYS A 58 3.36 1.84 -12.11
CA CYS A 58 3.03 2.89 -11.17
C CYS A 58 2.88 2.32 -9.75
N PHE A 59 3.41 3.02 -8.75
CA PHE A 59 2.97 2.85 -7.38
C PHE A 59 1.59 3.50 -7.24
N VAL A 60 0.59 2.74 -6.83
CA VAL A 60 -0.80 3.18 -6.71
C VAL A 60 -1.29 3.01 -5.27
N THR A 61 -1.92 4.04 -4.74
CA THR A 61 -2.56 4.06 -3.41
C THR A 61 -3.77 5.01 -3.43
N ALA A 62 -4.34 5.38 -2.29
CA ALA A 62 -5.38 6.39 -2.20
C ALA A 62 -4.86 7.79 -2.56
N GLY A 63 -5.72 8.64 -3.11
CA GLY A 63 -5.37 10.01 -3.49
C GLY A 63 -5.00 10.84 -2.27
N HIS A 64 -5.81 10.77 -1.21
CA HIS A 64 -5.54 11.50 0.03
C HIS A 64 -4.23 11.06 0.71
N VAL A 65 -3.84 9.77 0.59
CA VAL A 65 -2.57 9.26 1.09
C VAL A 65 -1.39 9.91 0.39
N LEU A 66 -1.44 10.02 -0.95
CA LEU A 66 -0.39 10.73 -1.69
C LEU A 66 -0.41 12.23 -1.45
N ALA A 67 -1.58 12.83 -1.18
CA ALA A 67 -1.67 14.22 -0.77
C ALA A 67 -0.95 14.46 0.57
N ASP A 68 -1.20 13.63 1.59
CA ASP A 68 -0.50 13.71 2.88
C ASP A 68 1.01 13.55 2.70
N LEU A 69 1.46 12.55 1.94
CA LEU A 69 2.88 12.37 1.64
C LEU A 69 3.48 13.61 0.96
N LYS A 70 2.79 14.17 -0.06
CA LYS A 70 3.26 15.36 -0.78
C LYS A 70 3.36 16.58 0.14
N ASP A 71 2.34 16.82 0.95
CA ASP A 71 2.30 17.92 1.91
C ASP A 71 3.41 17.77 2.95
N LYS A 72 3.63 16.54 3.45
CA LYS A 72 4.70 16.22 4.40
C LYS A 72 6.10 16.46 3.82
N LEU A 73 6.31 16.12 2.55
CA LEU A 73 7.59 16.34 1.86
C LEU A 73 7.89 17.82 1.61
N ALA A 74 6.84 18.66 1.56
CA ALA A 74 6.90 20.10 1.31
C ALA A 74 6.85 20.95 2.61
N ASP A 75 6.62 20.35 3.77
CA ASP A 75 6.53 21.07 5.04
C ASP A 75 7.91 21.55 5.52
N ASP A 76 8.14 22.87 5.52
CA ASP A 76 9.38 23.51 5.98
C ASP A 76 9.70 23.25 7.46
N ARG A 77 8.74 22.75 8.25
CA ARG A 77 8.94 22.34 9.65
C ARG A 77 9.51 20.93 9.75
N ILE A 78 9.57 20.19 8.66
CA ILE A 78 10.02 18.80 8.59
C ILE A 78 11.34 18.71 7.84
N GLU A 79 12.34 18.13 8.50
CA GLU A 79 13.56 17.68 7.83
C GLU A 79 13.40 16.19 7.48
N VAL A 80 13.20 15.91 6.20
CA VAL A 80 13.18 14.53 5.67
C VAL A 80 14.61 14.02 5.63
N ILE A 81 14.86 12.92 6.34
CA ILE A 81 16.17 12.29 6.46
C ILE A 81 16.36 11.21 5.40
N ASP A 82 15.34 10.36 5.21
CA ASP A 82 15.38 9.28 4.23
C ASP A 82 13.98 8.94 3.72
N VAL A 83 13.92 8.48 2.46
CA VAL A 83 12.70 7.94 1.85
C VAL A 83 13.06 6.68 1.09
N VAL A 84 12.33 5.61 1.33
CA VAL A 84 12.60 4.29 0.73
C VAL A 84 11.31 3.64 0.24
N LEU A 85 11.43 2.79 -0.78
CA LEU A 85 10.43 1.83 -1.20
C LEU A 85 10.71 0.50 -0.49
N ALA A 86 9.85 0.11 0.44
CA ALA A 86 9.92 -1.16 1.15
C ALA A 86 9.06 -2.21 0.46
N ASP A 87 9.65 -3.37 0.16
CA ASP A 87 9.00 -4.51 -0.47
C ASP A 87 9.36 -5.84 0.19
N THR A 88 9.60 -5.79 1.49
CA THR A 88 10.08 -6.92 2.30
C THR A 88 8.99 -7.90 2.69
N PHE A 89 7.79 -7.77 2.10
CA PHE A 89 6.59 -8.51 2.44
C PHE A 89 6.41 -9.79 1.60
N ALA A 90 7.14 -9.91 0.49
CA ALA A 90 7.06 -11.06 -0.40
C ALA A 90 7.68 -12.32 0.21
N GLN A 91 7.05 -13.47 -0.06
CA GLN A 91 7.69 -14.77 0.15
C GLN A 91 8.91 -14.93 -0.76
N GLY A 92 10.03 -15.42 -0.20
CA GLY A 92 11.24 -15.69 -1.00
C GLY A 92 12.02 -14.46 -1.43
N ARG A 93 11.78 -13.30 -0.81
CA ARG A 93 12.57 -12.08 -1.01
C ARG A 93 14.07 -12.32 -0.81
N VAL A 94 14.87 -11.60 -1.58
CA VAL A 94 16.33 -11.72 -1.59
C VAL A 94 16.98 -10.88 -0.49
N THR A 95 16.34 -9.78 -0.10
CA THR A 95 16.84 -8.87 0.93
C THR A 95 15.71 -8.18 1.72
N ASP A 96 15.99 -7.88 2.99
CA ASP A 96 15.17 -7.02 3.84
C ASP A 96 15.53 -5.53 3.71
N LYS A 97 16.47 -5.18 2.83
CA LYS A 97 16.88 -3.79 2.63
C LYS A 97 15.96 -3.11 1.62
N PRO A 98 15.27 -2.02 2.00
CA PRO A 98 14.40 -1.31 1.09
C PRO A 98 15.22 -0.53 0.05
N VAL A 99 14.56 -0.10 -1.02
CA VAL A 99 15.20 0.64 -2.13
C VAL A 99 15.15 2.14 -1.83
N PRO A 100 16.29 2.87 -1.75
CA PRO A 100 16.27 4.32 -1.61
C PRO A 100 15.46 4.97 -2.74
N PHE A 101 14.59 5.92 -2.39
CA PHE A 101 13.60 6.47 -3.31
C PHE A 101 13.60 8.00 -3.31
N ASP A 102 13.97 8.58 -4.44
CA ASP A 102 13.97 10.03 -4.65
C ASP A 102 12.57 10.55 -5.00
N VAL A 103 11.63 10.38 -4.08
CA VAL A 103 10.21 10.71 -4.28
C VAL A 103 9.96 12.17 -4.66
N ARG A 104 10.82 13.09 -4.21
CA ARG A 104 10.67 14.55 -4.45
C ARG A 104 10.79 14.92 -5.91
N ASN A 105 11.47 14.09 -6.69
CA ASN A 105 11.70 14.32 -8.13
C ASN A 105 10.81 13.44 -9.01
N GLU A 106 9.77 12.80 -8.45
CA GLU A 106 8.80 12.02 -9.20
C GLU A 106 7.46 12.77 -9.35
N PRO A 107 6.72 12.52 -10.44
CA PRO A 107 5.41 13.12 -10.64
C PRO A 107 4.34 12.45 -9.77
N PHE A 108 3.56 13.28 -9.07
CA PHE A 108 2.39 12.85 -8.30
C PHE A 108 1.13 13.08 -9.12
N TYR A 109 0.36 12.01 -9.36
CA TYR A 109 -1.01 12.08 -9.84
C TYR A 109 -1.93 11.82 -8.65
N ILE A 110 -2.77 12.79 -8.31
CA ILE A 110 -3.63 12.74 -7.13
C ILE A 110 -5.05 13.06 -7.57
N VAL A 111 -5.97 12.12 -7.29
CA VAL A 111 -7.41 12.31 -7.45
C VAL A 111 -8.06 11.98 -6.12
N ASP A 112 -8.65 13.01 -5.49
CA ASP A 112 -9.46 12.91 -4.27
C ASP A 112 -10.72 13.75 -4.52
N ASP A 113 -11.76 13.10 -5.02
CA ASP A 113 -13.04 13.70 -5.40
C ASP A 113 -14.19 12.87 -4.82
N ASP A 114 -14.62 13.24 -3.61
CA ASP A 114 -15.74 12.59 -2.91
C ASP A 114 -17.08 12.72 -3.67
N GLU A 115 -17.27 13.76 -4.49
CA GLU A 115 -18.51 13.91 -5.27
C GLU A 115 -18.60 12.84 -6.36
N GLN A 116 -17.48 12.61 -7.03
CA GLN A 116 -17.36 11.56 -8.03
C GLN A 116 -17.17 10.17 -7.40
N GLY A 117 -16.76 10.10 -6.14
CA GLY A 117 -16.44 8.86 -5.42
C GLY A 117 -15.11 8.27 -5.83
N LEU A 118 -14.14 9.12 -6.19
CA LEU A 118 -12.81 8.72 -6.64
C LEU A 118 -11.76 9.15 -5.62
N ASP A 119 -10.93 8.20 -5.18
CA ASP A 119 -9.82 8.45 -4.26
C ASP A 119 -8.66 7.54 -4.62
N PHE A 120 -7.83 7.99 -5.56
CA PHE A 120 -6.65 7.25 -6.02
C PHE A 120 -5.50 8.19 -6.35
N GLY A 121 -4.30 7.69 -6.10
CA GLY A 121 -3.06 8.37 -6.38
C GLY A 121 -2.09 7.43 -7.09
N ALA A 122 -1.26 7.98 -7.98
CA ALA A 122 -0.24 7.23 -8.68
C ALA A 122 1.09 7.99 -8.76
N ILE A 123 2.20 7.26 -8.59
CA ILE A 123 3.56 7.72 -8.88
C ILE A 123 4.17 6.73 -9.89
N PRO A 124 4.40 7.14 -11.15
CA PRO A 124 5.14 6.34 -12.11
C PRO A 124 6.55 6.05 -11.60
N LEU A 125 6.94 4.79 -11.58
CA LEU A 125 8.27 4.39 -11.13
C LEU A 125 9.20 4.22 -12.32
N ARG A 126 10.40 4.80 -12.20
CA ARG A 126 11.46 4.61 -13.20
C ARG A 126 11.89 3.13 -13.25
N PRO A 127 12.38 2.65 -14.41
CA PRO A 127 12.84 1.26 -14.56
C PRO A 127 13.87 0.81 -13.53
N TYR A 128 14.67 1.74 -12.99
CA TYR A 128 15.60 1.44 -11.91
C TYR A 128 14.90 0.87 -10.67
N TYR A 129 13.83 1.52 -10.19
CA TYR A 129 13.09 1.08 -9.01
C TYR A 129 12.34 -0.21 -9.28
N THR A 130 11.62 -0.28 -10.40
CA THR A 130 10.78 -1.45 -10.74
C THR A 130 11.62 -2.72 -10.90
N ASN A 131 12.81 -2.62 -11.50
CA ASN A 131 13.73 -3.76 -11.64
C ASN A 131 14.27 -4.24 -10.29
N LEU A 132 14.52 -3.34 -9.33
CA LEU A 132 14.98 -3.72 -7.99
C LEU A 132 13.86 -4.41 -7.20
N LEU A 133 12.65 -3.83 -7.24
CA LEU A 133 11.48 -4.40 -6.59
C LEU A 133 11.15 -5.80 -7.14
N ALA A 134 11.16 -5.95 -8.47
CA ALA A 134 10.93 -7.23 -9.13
C ALA A 134 11.98 -8.29 -8.76
N LYS A 135 13.26 -7.89 -8.64
CA LYS A 135 14.34 -8.78 -8.19
C LYS A 135 14.17 -9.25 -6.75
N ASN A 136 13.48 -8.48 -5.91
CA ASN A 136 13.18 -8.85 -4.53
C ASN A 136 11.86 -9.62 -4.40
N GLY A 137 11.17 -9.91 -5.51
CA GLY A 137 9.97 -10.73 -5.56
C GLY A 137 8.66 -9.95 -5.70
N THR A 138 8.70 -8.62 -5.77
CA THR A 138 7.50 -7.79 -6.00
C THR A 138 6.92 -8.03 -7.38
N VAL A 139 5.59 -8.07 -7.48
CA VAL A 139 4.87 -8.32 -8.72
C VAL A 139 3.84 -7.21 -8.96
N ALA A 140 3.97 -6.50 -10.07
CA ALA A 140 2.96 -5.55 -10.51
C ALA A 140 1.71 -6.26 -11.04
N LEU A 141 0.55 -5.62 -10.84
CA LEU A 141 -0.70 -6.01 -11.45
C LEU A 141 -0.72 -5.54 -12.90
N ASP A 142 -0.67 -6.52 -13.80
CA ASP A 142 -0.68 -6.32 -15.25
C ASP A 142 -2.03 -5.78 -15.75
N GLU A 143 -1.97 -4.86 -16.71
CA GLU A 143 -3.10 -4.21 -17.38
C GLU A 143 -4.06 -5.20 -18.01
N GLU A 144 -3.54 -6.27 -18.61
CA GLU A 144 -4.36 -7.34 -19.19
C GLU A 144 -5.27 -8.01 -18.16
N ARG A 145 -4.90 -7.97 -16.88
CA ARG A 145 -5.65 -8.62 -15.79
C ARG A 145 -6.60 -7.66 -15.10
N TRP A 146 -6.15 -6.43 -14.79
CA TRP A 146 -6.96 -5.52 -13.98
C TRP A 146 -8.03 -4.78 -14.78
N ILE A 147 -7.88 -4.60 -16.10
CA ILE A 147 -8.87 -3.89 -16.93
C ILE A 147 -10.24 -4.60 -16.98
N HIS A 148 -10.29 -5.88 -16.64
CA HIS A 148 -11.49 -6.71 -16.68
C HIS A 148 -12.21 -6.85 -15.33
N GLN A 149 -11.74 -6.19 -14.27
CA GLN A 149 -12.27 -6.35 -12.90
C GLN A 149 -13.78 -6.05 -12.81
N HIS A 150 -14.30 -5.11 -13.60
CA HIS A 150 -15.73 -4.79 -13.68
C HIS A 150 -16.62 -5.93 -14.23
N ARG A 151 -16.02 -6.99 -14.79
CA ARG A 151 -16.72 -8.14 -15.39
C ARG A 151 -16.65 -9.40 -14.54
N VAL A 152 -15.89 -9.37 -13.45
CA VAL A 152 -15.65 -10.52 -12.59
C VAL A 152 -16.40 -10.33 -11.28
N ARG A 153 -16.93 -11.43 -10.75
CA ARG A 153 -17.43 -11.49 -9.37
C ARG A 153 -16.56 -12.48 -8.62
N PHE A 154 -16.23 -12.13 -7.38
CA PHE A 154 -15.44 -12.97 -6.49
C PHE A 154 -16.32 -13.50 -5.37
N ASP A 155 -16.04 -14.71 -4.92
CA ASP A 155 -16.75 -15.35 -3.80
C ASP A 155 -16.33 -14.76 -2.44
N GLY A 156 -15.22 -14.03 -2.41
CA GLY A 156 -14.70 -13.39 -1.21
C GLY A 156 -13.79 -12.21 -1.54
N TYR A 157 -13.63 -11.34 -0.56
CA TYR A 157 -12.76 -10.17 -0.62
C TYR A 157 -11.87 -10.15 0.62
N ALA A 158 -10.63 -9.68 0.44
CA ALA A 158 -9.69 -9.44 1.50
C ALA A 158 -8.98 -8.11 1.25
N MET A 159 -8.57 -7.45 2.31
CA MET A 159 -7.76 -6.25 2.26
C MET A 159 -6.38 -6.58 2.79
N LEU A 160 -5.35 -6.15 2.06
CA LEU A 160 -3.95 -6.25 2.45
C LEU A 160 -3.42 -4.83 2.61
N GLY A 161 -2.80 -4.53 3.74
CA GLY A 161 -2.20 -3.23 3.98
C GLY A 161 -1.34 -3.19 5.23
N LEU A 162 -1.01 -1.98 5.67
CA LEU A 162 -0.22 -1.71 6.86
C LEU A 162 -1.07 -0.97 7.90
N PRO A 163 -1.68 -1.67 8.87
CA PRO A 163 -2.40 -0.99 9.94
C PRO A 163 -1.46 -0.06 10.72
N GLN A 164 -1.94 1.14 11.02
CA GLN A 164 -1.15 2.14 11.74
C GLN A 164 -0.76 1.65 13.13
N GLU A 165 -1.64 0.86 13.77
CA GLU A 165 -1.42 0.25 15.09
C GLU A 165 -0.23 -0.71 15.11
N PHE A 166 0.16 -1.25 13.95
CA PHE A 166 1.30 -2.16 13.81
C PHE A 166 2.47 -1.53 13.06
N THR A 167 2.45 -0.20 12.93
CA THR A 167 3.53 0.60 12.35
C THR A 167 4.23 1.39 13.46
N SER A 168 5.55 1.32 13.53
CA SER A 168 6.32 2.07 14.52
C SER A 168 6.21 3.58 14.26
N PRO A 169 5.98 4.43 15.26
CA PRO A 169 5.91 5.89 15.06
C PRO A 169 7.28 6.55 14.87
N ALA A 170 8.36 5.83 15.15
CA ALA A 170 9.74 6.30 15.12
C ALA A 170 10.67 5.14 14.75
N ILE A 171 11.88 5.47 14.29
CA ILE A 171 12.94 4.48 14.11
C ILE A 171 13.55 4.11 15.46
N ASP A 172 13.99 2.87 15.60
CA ASP A 172 14.72 2.40 16.77
C ASP A 172 16.17 2.92 16.81
N VAL A 173 16.89 2.60 17.89
CA VAL A 173 18.30 2.98 18.09
C VAL A 173 19.26 2.37 17.04
N SER A 174 18.81 1.35 16.32
CA SER A 174 19.55 0.71 15.22
C SER A 174 19.19 1.29 13.86
N GLY A 175 18.27 2.27 13.81
CA GLY A 175 17.84 2.93 12.59
C GLY A 175 16.69 2.24 11.86
N ASN A 176 15.98 1.31 12.48
CA ASN A 176 14.90 0.55 11.83
C ASN A 176 13.52 1.09 12.20
N GLY A 177 12.69 1.34 11.18
CA GLY A 177 11.24 1.42 11.33
C GLY A 177 10.61 0.05 11.12
N ALA A 178 9.50 -0.23 11.81
CA ALA A 178 8.75 -1.47 11.70
C ALA A 178 7.37 -1.22 11.07
N VAL A 179 7.01 -2.09 10.14
CA VAL A 179 5.67 -2.17 9.52
C VAL A 179 5.26 -3.64 9.52
N SER A 180 3.98 -3.92 9.75
CA SER A 180 3.47 -5.29 9.77
C SER A 180 2.37 -5.48 8.73
N PRO A 181 2.63 -6.19 7.61
CA PRO A 181 1.60 -6.47 6.62
C PRO A 181 0.50 -7.30 7.28
N THR A 182 -0.74 -6.85 7.12
CA THR A 182 -1.90 -7.53 7.67
C THR A 182 -2.91 -7.75 6.57
N MET A 183 -3.45 -8.97 6.53
CA MET A 183 -4.54 -9.34 5.64
C MET A 183 -5.76 -9.67 6.49
N PHE A 184 -6.89 -9.07 6.18
CA PHE A 184 -8.16 -9.34 6.85
C PHE A 184 -9.29 -9.49 5.85
N ARG A 185 -10.31 -10.25 6.24
CA ARG A 185 -11.47 -10.52 5.39
C ARG A 185 -12.36 -9.29 5.29
N VAL A 186 -12.89 -9.06 4.09
CA VAL A 186 -13.87 -8.00 3.83
C VAL A 186 -15.18 -8.61 3.36
N LEU A 187 -16.25 -8.34 4.10
CA LEU A 187 -17.62 -8.69 3.73
C LEU A 187 -18.20 -7.58 2.88
N ARG A 188 -18.38 -7.84 1.60
CA ARG A 188 -19.00 -6.88 0.69
C ARG A 188 -20.49 -6.68 1.04
N HIS A 189 -20.93 -5.43 1.06
CA HIS A 189 -22.36 -5.11 1.07
C HIS A 189 -22.90 -5.08 -0.36
N GLU A 190 -23.95 -5.87 -0.61
CA GLU A 190 -24.65 -5.87 -1.90
C GLU A 190 -25.49 -4.59 -2.11
N THR A 191 -25.88 -3.92 -1.03
CA THR A 191 -26.62 -2.66 -1.03
C THR A 191 -25.92 -1.62 -0.19
N LEU A 192 -25.89 -0.38 -0.68
CA LEU A 192 -25.32 0.74 0.08
C LEU A 192 -26.05 0.90 1.44
N PRO A 193 -25.33 1.03 2.56
CA PRO A 193 -25.93 1.32 3.85
C PRO A 193 -26.81 2.59 3.81
N PRO A 194 -27.91 2.66 4.58
CA PRO A 194 -28.74 3.85 4.66
C PRO A 194 -27.92 5.11 4.99
N GLY A 195 -28.15 6.19 4.26
CA GLY A 195 -27.42 7.46 4.44
C GLY A 195 -26.09 7.55 3.67
N THR A 196 -25.65 6.49 2.99
CA THR A 196 -24.47 6.55 2.12
C THR A 196 -24.73 7.48 0.93
N ARG A 197 -23.86 8.48 0.72
CA ARG A 197 -23.90 9.37 -0.44
C ARG A 197 -23.79 8.56 -1.73
N GLN A 198 -24.69 8.83 -2.68
CA GLN A 198 -24.54 8.34 -4.05
C GLN A 198 -23.49 9.17 -4.78
N THR A 199 -22.58 8.49 -5.46
CA THR A 199 -21.47 9.08 -6.20
C THR A 199 -21.61 8.77 -7.69
N THR A 200 -20.94 9.54 -8.54
CA THR A 200 -20.96 9.33 -10.00
C THR A 200 -20.40 7.96 -10.37
N TYR A 201 -19.27 7.57 -9.79
CA TYR A 201 -18.66 6.26 -9.97
C TYR A 201 -19.02 5.31 -8.82
N PRO A 202 -19.19 4.01 -9.10
CA PRO A 202 -19.55 3.02 -8.09
C PRO A 202 -18.42 2.82 -7.09
N ARG A 203 -18.78 2.67 -5.81
CA ARG A 203 -17.83 2.36 -4.73
C ARG A 203 -17.98 0.91 -4.28
N PHE A 204 -16.86 0.29 -3.92
CA PHE A 204 -16.87 -0.92 -3.14
C PHE A 204 -17.16 -0.55 -1.68
N VAL A 205 -18.23 -1.11 -1.11
CA VAL A 205 -18.56 -0.94 0.31
C VAL A 205 -18.55 -2.30 0.97
N GLY A 206 -17.81 -2.42 2.07
CA GLY A 206 -17.72 -3.64 2.83
C GLY A 206 -17.37 -3.38 4.28
N GLU A 207 -17.51 -4.41 5.09
CA GLU A 207 -17.20 -4.44 6.51
C GLU A 207 -16.02 -5.39 6.77
N ILE A 208 -15.18 -5.04 7.74
CA ILE A 208 -14.05 -5.88 8.16
C ILE A 208 -14.59 -6.92 9.15
N ASP A 209 -14.50 -8.19 8.78
CA ASP A 209 -15.03 -9.33 9.54
C ASP A 209 -13.91 -10.01 10.33
N ASP A 210 -13.28 -9.27 11.25
CA ASP A 210 -12.06 -9.81 11.89
C ASP A 210 -11.88 -9.51 13.38
N GLY A 211 -12.81 -8.82 14.07
CA GLY A 211 -12.66 -8.52 15.50
C GLY A 211 -11.39 -7.73 15.87
N LEU A 212 -10.61 -7.30 14.88
CA LEU A 212 -9.39 -6.53 15.00
C LEU A 212 -9.75 -5.09 15.40
N GLN A 213 -9.07 -4.58 16.42
CA GLN A 213 -9.17 -3.17 16.82
C GLN A 213 -8.25 -2.32 15.95
N ILE A 214 -8.58 -2.22 14.65
CA ILE A 214 -7.89 -1.35 13.70
C ILE A 214 -8.75 -0.13 13.38
N SER A 215 -8.13 1.04 13.40
CA SER A 215 -8.77 2.33 13.11
C SER A 215 -8.42 2.86 11.73
N SER A 216 -7.27 2.44 11.18
CA SER A 216 -6.81 2.82 9.85
C SER A 216 -5.92 1.75 9.22
N VAL A 217 -5.98 1.65 7.89
CA VAL A 217 -5.04 0.87 7.08
C VAL A 217 -4.43 1.86 6.10
N VAL A 218 -3.15 2.19 6.32
CA VAL A 218 -2.38 3.21 5.60
C VAL A 218 -1.37 2.58 4.68
#